data_AF-A0AAE3TAM1-F1
#
_entry.id   AF-A0AAE3TAM1-F1
#
_cell.length_a   1.000
_cell.length_b   1.000
_cell.length_c   1.000
_cell.angle_alpha   90.00
_cell.angle_beta   90.00
_cell.angle_gamma   90.00
#
_symmetry.space_group_name_H-M   'P 1'
#
loop_
_entity.id
_entity.type
_entity.pdbx_description
1 polymer ?
#
loop_
_entity_poly.entity_id
_entity_poly.type
_entity_poly.pdbx_seq_one_letter_code
_entity_poly.pdbx_strand_id
1 'polypeptide(L)'
;MTYDRSAIMRRAWEIIRKADVARFGLNVIKRNALRAAWQEAKFAAEDAAARPVAELSAAEKELVCIENKNRQTDADQRRMEELRRIV
;
A
#
# COMPACT_ATOMS: atom_id res chain seq x y z
N MET A 1 0.89 3.57 -14.52
CA MET A 1 1.68 2.62 -13.73
C MET A 1 2.34 1.61 -14.65
N THR A 2 3.66 1.65 -14.75
CA THR A 2 4.43 0.65 -15.50
C THR A 2 4.94 -0.38 -14.51
N TYR A 3 4.38 -1.58 -14.52
CA TYR A 3 4.82 -2.66 -13.65
C TYR A 3 6.12 -3.28 -14.16
N ASP A 4 7.10 -3.48 -13.28
CA ASP A 4 8.34 -4.18 -13.63
C ASP A 4 8.05 -5.69 -13.78
N ARG A 5 7.92 -6.12 -15.04
CA ARG A 5 7.68 -7.52 -15.40
C ARG A 5 8.82 -8.43 -14.94
N SER A 6 10.06 -7.96 -14.98
CA SER A 6 11.22 -8.75 -14.58
C SER A 6 11.25 -8.98 -13.07
N ALA A 7 10.82 -8.00 -12.28
CA ALA A 7 10.66 -8.14 -10.83
C ALA A 7 9.55 -9.14 -10.46
N ILE A 8 8.37 -9.02 -11.09
CA ILE A 8 7.24 -9.95 -10.88
C ILE A 8 7.65 -11.39 -11.21
N MET A 9 8.35 -11.59 -12.32
CA MET A 9 8.81 -12.92 -12.73
C MET A 9 9.87 -13.48 -11.76
N ARG A 10 10.83 -12.67 -11.31
CA ARG A 10 11.80 -13.08 -10.28
C ARG A 10 11.10 -13.53 -9.01
N ARG A 11 10.12 -12.74 -8.54
CA ARG A 11 9.36 -13.05 -7.33
C ARG A 11 8.55 -14.33 -7.46
N ALA A 12 7.89 -14.54 -8.60
CA ALA A 12 7.17 -15.78 -8.88
C ALA A 12 8.12 -17.00 -8.84
N TRP A 13 9.33 -16.88 -9.39
CA TRP A 13 10.33 -17.96 -9.33
C TRP A 13 10.83 -18.28 -7.93
N GLU A 14 10.98 -17.28 -7.05
CA GLU A 14 11.31 -17.51 -5.64
C GLU A 14 10.23 -18.32 -4.92
N ILE A 15 8.95 -18.01 -5.18
CA ILE A 15 7.81 -18.73 -4.60
C ILE A 15 7.80 -20.19 -5.10
N ILE A 16 8.02 -20.40 -6.40
CA ILE A 16 8.10 -21.74 -6.99
C ILE A 16 9.24 -22.56 -6.36
N ARG A 17 10.41 -21.97 -6.16
CA ARG A 17 11.58 -22.65 -5.56
C ARG A 17 11.36 -23.13 -4.13
N LYS A 18 10.50 -22.44 -3.37
CA LYS A 18 10.18 -22.78 -1.98
C LYS A 18 8.96 -23.71 -1.86
N ALA A 19 8.24 -23.92 -2.96
CA ALA A 19 7.01 -24.70 -2.96
C ALA A 19 7.30 -26.20 -3.09
N ASP A 20 6.49 -27.00 -2.40
CA ASP A 20 6.52 -28.45 -2.51
C ASP A 20 5.82 -28.89 -3.81
N VAL A 21 6.63 -29.09 -4.86
CA VAL A 21 6.17 -29.47 -6.19
C VAL A 21 5.53 -30.86 -6.20
N ALA A 22 5.97 -31.78 -5.34
CA ALA A 22 5.43 -33.13 -5.26
C ALA A 22 4.00 -33.14 -4.73
N ARG A 23 3.67 -32.21 -3.82
CA ARG A 23 2.35 -32.13 -3.19
C ARG A 23 1.28 -31.46 -4.05
N PHE A 24 1.61 -30.40 -4.78
CA PHE A 24 0.60 -29.55 -5.44
C PHE A 24 0.67 -29.56 -6.97
N GLY A 25 1.74 -30.10 -7.56
CA GLY A 25 1.95 -30.12 -9.00
C GLY A 25 2.44 -28.78 -9.57
N LEU A 26 3.40 -28.86 -10.51
CA LEU A 26 4.17 -27.72 -11.00
C LEU A 26 3.29 -26.62 -11.64
N ASN A 27 2.26 -27.00 -12.39
CA ASN A 27 1.39 -26.04 -13.09
C ASN A 27 0.53 -25.21 -12.13
N VAL A 28 0.06 -25.83 -11.04
CA VAL A 28 -0.72 -25.15 -10.00
C VAL A 28 0.17 -24.14 -9.27
N ILE A 29 1.38 -24.57 -8.90
CA ILE A 29 2.35 -23.71 -8.21
C ILE A 29 2.74 -22.52 -9.09
N LYS A 30 3.06 -22.74 -10.38
CA LYS A 30 3.39 -21.65 -11.31
C LYS A 30 2.29 -20.60 -11.40
N ARG A 31 1.04 -21.05 -11.56
CA ARG A 31 -0.12 -20.15 -11.69
C ARG A 31 -0.34 -19.35 -10.41
N ASN A 32 -0.26 -20.01 -9.26
CA ASN A 32 -0.45 -19.37 -7.96
C ASN A 32 0.68 -18.40 -7.62
N ALA A 33 1.93 -18.78 -7.90
CA ALA A 33 3.10 -17.94 -7.69
C ALA A 33 3.05 -16.67 -8.55
N LEU A 34 2.68 -16.78 -9.83
CA LEU A 34 2.54 -15.62 -10.71
C LEU A 34 1.41 -14.69 -10.24
N ARG A 35 0.26 -15.25 -9.84
CA ARG A 35 -0.85 -14.46 -9.30
C ARG A 35 -0.48 -13.75 -8.00
N ALA A 36 0.23 -14.41 -7.10
CA ALA A 36 0.70 -13.83 -5.84
C ALA A 36 1.71 -12.70 -6.09
N ALA A 37 2.73 -12.94 -6.93
CA ALA A 37 3.73 -11.93 -7.27
C ALA A 37 3.13 -10.71 -7.97
N TRP A 38 2.11 -10.90 -8.82
CA TRP A 38 1.39 -9.81 -9.45
C TRP A 38 0.55 -9.01 -8.44
N GLN A 39 -0.15 -9.68 -7.52
CA GLN A 39 -0.88 -9.00 -6.45
C GLN A 39 0.05 -8.20 -5.53
N GLU A 40 1.20 -8.77 -5.14
CA GLU A 40 2.22 -8.08 -4.34
C GLU A 40 2.75 -6.83 -5.05
N ALA A 41 3.06 -6.93 -6.34
CA ALA A 41 3.50 -5.77 -7.14
C ALA A 41 2.39 -4.72 -7.32
N LYS A 42 1.12 -5.16 -7.42
CA LYS A 42 -0.03 -4.27 -7.48
C LYS A 42 -0.22 -3.53 -6.16
N PHE A 43 -0.22 -4.24 -5.03
CA PHE A 43 -0.31 -3.63 -3.71
C PHE A 43 0.87 -2.71 -3.44
N ALA A 44 2.10 -3.08 -3.81
CA ALA A 44 3.25 -2.20 -3.67
C ALA A 44 3.12 -0.91 -4.51
N ALA A 45 2.54 -1.00 -5.70
CA ALA A 45 2.26 0.17 -6.53
C ALA A 45 1.12 1.02 -5.93
N GLU A 46 0.07 0.39 -5.42
CA GLU A 46 -1.02 1.06 -4.71
C GLU A 46 -0.53 1.69 -3.40
N ASP A 47 0.32 1.04 -2.61
CA ASP A 47 0.96 1.56 -1.41
C ASP A 47 1.92 2.71 -1.73
N ALA A 48 2.72 2.58 -2.80
CA ALA A 48 3.57 3.68 -3.28
C ALA A 48 2.74 4.87 -3.78
N ALA A 49 1.55 4.62 -4.34
CA ALA A 49 0.58 5.66 -4.66
C ALA A 49 -0.16 6.17 -3.40
N ALA A 50 -0.27 5.34 -2.36
CA ALA A 50 -1.07 5.62 -1.18
C ALA A 50 -0.30 6.27 -0.05
N ARG A 51 1.05 6.21 0.05
CA ARG A 51 1.77 6.90 1.15
C ARG A 51 3.30 7.08 0.98
N PRO A 52 3.88 8.16 1.58
CA PRO A 52 3.48 8.66 2.89
C PRO A 52 3.13 10.15 3.03
N VAL A 53 2.25 10.35 4.02
CA VAL A 53 2.16 11.41 5.04
C VAL A 53 3.52 12.00 5.52
N ALA A 54 4.67 11.58 4.98
CA ALA A 54 5.98 12.12 5.32
C ALA A 54 6.17 13.55 4.79
N GLU A 55 5.68 13.83 3.58
CA GLU A 55 5.71 15.18 2.98
C GLU A 55 4.53 16.06 3.36
N LEU A 56 3.56 15.53 4.13
CA LEU A 56 2.53 16.38 4.70
C LEU A 56 3.21 17.36 5.66
N SER A 57 2.99 18.64 5.39
CA SER A 57 3.36 19.73 6.28
C SER A 57 2.82 19.44 7.69
N ALA A 58 3.43 20.05 8.71
CA ALA A 58 2.95 19.90 10.08
C ALA A 58 1.43 20.18 10.18
N ALA A 59 0.93 21.11 9.36
CA ALA A 59 -0.48 21.46 9.29
C ALA A 59 -1.36 20.33 8.74
N GLU A 60 -0.96 19.68 7.64
CA GLU A 60 -1.71 18.56 7.06
C GLU A 60 -1.73 17.31 7.96
N LYS A 61 -0.61 17.04 8.66
CA LYS A 61 -0.55 15.97 9.67
C LYS A 61 -1.52 16.24 10.81
N GLU A 62 -1.55 17.47 11.31
CA GLU A 62 -2.46 17.88 12.38
C GLU A 62 -3.93 17.79 11.92
N LEU A 63 -4.23 18.16 10.68
CA LEU A 63 -5.56 18.08 10.07
C LEU A 63 -6.04 16.62 10.01
N VAL A 64 -5.20 15.70 9.51
CA VAL A 64 -5.50 14.25 9.49
C VAL A 64 -5.70 13.69 10.89
N CYS A 65 -4.92 14.14 11.88
CA CYS A 65 -5.09 13.74 13.27
C CYS A 65 -6.45 14.16 13.84
N ILE A 66 -6.93 15.37 13.51
CA ILE A 66 -8.24 15.87 13.96
C ILE A 66 -9.39 15.17 13.22
N GLU A 67 -9.25 14.91 11.92
CA GLU A 67 -10.25 14.20 11.10
C GLU A 67 -10.47 12.75 11.57
N ASN A 68 -9.43 12.11 12.11
CA ASN A 68 -9.52 10.74 12.62
C ASN A 68 -9.97 10.63 14.09
N LYS A 69 -10.29 11.74 14.77
CA LYS A 69 -10.82 11.68 16.14
C LYS A 69 -12.24 11.09 16.14
N ASN A 70 -12.48 10.12 17.03
CA ASN A 70 -13.80 9.49 17.21
C ASN A 70 -14.91 10.47 17.63
N ARG A 71 -14.56 11.60 18.25
CA ARG A 71 -15.49 12.69 18.58
C ARG A 71 -14.76 14.02 18.40
N GLN A 72 -15.27 14.84 17.50
CA GLN A 72 -14.75 16.18 17.26
C GLN A 72 -15.49 17.18 18.15
N THR A 73 -14.74 18.11 18.72
CA THR A 73 -15.26 19.24 19.51
C THR A 73 -15.32 20.50 18.66
N ASP A 74 -16.02 21.53 19.11
CA ASP A 74 -16.06 22.82 18.41
C ASP A 74 -14.66 23.45 18.28
N ALA A 75 -13.76 23.16 19.23
CA ALA A 75 -12.36 23.57 19.16
C ALA A 75 -11.59 22.84 18.04
N ASP A 76 -11.89 21.55 17.81
CA ASP A 76 -11.33 20.77 16.71
C ASP A 76 -11.79 21.31 15.35
N GLN A 77 -13.05 21.77 15.24
CA GLN A 77 -13.55 22.39 14.01
C GLN A 77 -12.86 23.70 13.68
N ARG A 78 -12.72 24.60 14.67
CA ARG A 78 -11.97 25.86 14.49
C ARG A 78 -10.53 25.61 14.09
N ARG A 79 -9.89 24.61 14.72
CA ARG A 79 -8.52 24.24 14.41
C ARG A 79 -8.39 23.66 12.99
N MET A 80 -9.33 22.83 12.54
CA MET A 80 -9.37 22.37 11.15
C MET A 80 -9.54 23.53 10.15
N GLU A 81 -10.39 24.51 10.45
CA GLU A 81 -10.57 25.69 9.58
C GLU A 81 -9.29 26.53 9.48
N GLU A 82 -8.57 26.72 10.58
CA GLU A 82 -7.26 27.39 10.59
C GLU A 82 -6.22 26.63 9.76
N LEU A 83 -6.14 25.31 9.96
CA LEU A 83 -5.20 24.46 9.24
C LEU A 83 -5.49 24.44 7.73
N ARG A 84 -6.77 24.43 7.33
CA ARG A 84 -7.22 24.51 5.92
C ARG A 84 -6.97 25.86 5.24
N ARG A 85 -6.65 26.91 5.99
CA ARG A 85 -6.25 28.21 5.41
C ARG A 85 -4.74 28.28 5.12
N ILE A 86 -3.96 27.40 5.74
CA ILE A 86 -2.49 27.38 5.67
C ILE A 86 -1.98 26.37 4.63
N VAL A 87 -2.74 25.29 4.42
CA VAL A 87 -2.54 24.27 3.37
C VAL A 87 -3.18 24.73 2.07
#